data_AF-A0AAE9J9K7-F1
#
_entry.id   AF-A0AAE9J9K7-F1
#
_cell.length_a   1.000
_cell.length_b   1.000
_cell.length_c   1.000
_cell.angle_alpha   90.00
_cell.angle_beta   90.00
_cell.angle_gamma   90.00
#
_symmetry.space_group_name_H-M   'P 1'
#
loop_
_entity.id
_entity.type
_entity.pdbx_description
1 polymer ?
#
loop_
_entity_poly.entity_id
_entity_poly.type
_entity_poly.pdbx_seq_one_letter_code
_entity_poly.pdbx_strand_id
1 'polypeptide(L)'
;MVNNKKGRAKPKNYAKIDWQSEQNEILEKLKSVVVAETEEITNSYEKKFDEIAAKLQSMEESISKNSILSNSSKNWEQKSAKRFVLKHVFENVNDLDENNRYAYSEEEEHFDMKW
;
A
#
# COMPACT_ATOMS: atom_id res chain seq x y z
N MET A 1 73.61 64.91 28.88
CA MET A 1 73.05 63.59 29.24
C MET A 1 71.85 63.32 28.34
N VAL A 2 72.00 62.34 27.45
CA VAL A 2 70.93 61.80 26.60
C VAL A 2 70.16 60.77 27.43
N ASN A 3 68.83 60.73 27.33
CA ASN A 3 68.07 59.49 27.06
C ASN A 3 66.57 59.77 26.86
N ASN A 4 66.15 59.39 25.67
CA ASN A 4 64.84 59.45 25.05
C ASN A 4 64.01 58.19 25.38
N LYS A 5 62.72 58.22 25.01
CA LYS A 5 61.79 57.11 24.68
C LYS A 5 60.64 56.92 25.67
N LYS A 6 59.42 56.63 25.24
CA LYS A 6 58.70 56.68 23.96
C LYS A 6 57.29 56.24 24.35
N GLY A 7 56.27 57.00 23.96
CA GLY A 7 54.88 56.66 24.26
C GLY A 7 54.53 55.22 23.85
N ARG A 8 53.82 54.51 24.72
CA ARG A 8 53.03 53.35 24.30
C ARG A 8 51.62 53.81 24.02
N ALA A 9 51.34 54.14 22.75
CA ALA A 9 49.99 54.05 22.23
C ALA A 9 49.57 52.57 22.27
N LYS A 10 48.45 52.26 22.92
CA LYS A 10 47.78 50.97 22.76
C LYS A 10 46.72 51.13 21.68
N PRO A 11 46.78 50.40 20.56
CA PRO A 11 45.67 50.46 19.62
C PRO A 11 45.23 49.01 19.33
N LYS A 12 44.12 48.57 19.96
CA LYS A 12 43.60 47.19 19.78
C LYS A 12 42.07 47.03 19.81
N ASN A 13 41.29 48.11 19.69
CA ASN A 13 39.81 47.99 19.74
C ASN A 13 39.12 48.03 18.37
N TYR A 14 39.73 48.60 17.33
CA TYR A 14 39.08 48.78 16.02
C TYR A 14 39.00 47.48 15.19
N ALA A 15 39.99 46.59 15.26
CA ALA A 15 39.99 45.31 14.51
C ALA A 15 39.00 44.26 15.08
N LYS A 16 38.57 44.42 16.34
CA LYS A 16 37.64 43.47 16.99
C LYS A 16 36.18 43.74 16.61
N ILE A 17 35.84 45.01 16.36
CA ILE A 17 34.49 45.45 15.99
C ILE A 17 34.17 45.01 14.55
N ASP A 18 35.17 45.10 13.66
CA ASP A 18 35.07 44.68 12.25
C ASP A 18 34.77 43.17 12.13
N TRP A 19 35.52 42.34 12.87
CA TRP A 19 35.31 40.89 12.94
C TRP A 19 33.94 40.48 13.49
N GLN A 20 33.40 41.22 14.47
CA GLN A 20 32.07 40.94 15.02
C GLN A 20 30.96 41.31 14.02
N SER A 21 31.16 42.35 13.21
CA SER A 21 30.24 42.73 12.15
C SER A 21 30.17 41.65 11.06
N GLU A 22 31.32 41.18 10.58
CA GLU A 22 31.39 40.11 9.58
C GLU A 22 30.75 38.80 10.07
N GLN A 23 30.95 38.43 11.34
CA GLN A 23 30.31 37.23 11.91
C GLN A 23 28.80 37.34 12.00
N ASN A 24 28.26 38.51 12.35
CA ASN A 24 26.82 38.72 12.38
C ASN A 24 26.23 38.69 10.96
N GLU A 25 26.91 39.25 9.96
CA GLU A 25 26.46 39.18 8.57
C GLU A 25 26.42 37.73 8.06
N ILE A 26 27.45 36.93 8.37
CA ILE A 26 27.48 35.50 8.05
C ILE A 26 26.35 34.76 8.77
N LEU A 27 26.10 35.06 10.05
CA LEU A 27 25.02 34.45 10.83
C LEU A 27 23.64 34.70 10.21
N GLU A 28 23.36 35.94 9.80
CA GLU A 28 22.07 36.29 9.18
C GLU A 28 21.88 35.62 7.81
N LYS A 29 22.95 35.55 6.99
CA LYS A 29 22.91 34.78 5.75
C LYS A 29 22.63 33.30 6.02
N LEU A 30 23.27 32.73 7.04
CA LEU A 30 23.07 31.32 7.40
C LEU A 30 21.64 31.04 7.86
N LYS A 31 21.04 31.93 8.67
CA LYS A 31 19.63 31.84 9.07
C LYS A 31 18.70 31.89 7.86
N SER A 32 18.95 32.82 6.93
CA SER A 32 18.14 32.96 5.71
C SER A 32 18.19 31.69 4.85
N VAL A 33 19.38 31.13 4.63
CA VAL A 33 19.56 29.87 3.87
C VAL A 33 18.85 28.71 4.56
N VAL A 34 19.01 28.57 5.89
CA VAL A 34 18.35 27.52 6.66
C VAL A 34 16.82 27.62 6.55
N VAL A 35 16.25 28.82 6.64
CA VAL A 35 14.80 29.02 6.50
C VAL A 35 14.33 28.59 5.10
N ALA A 36 15.01 29.04 4.04
CA ALA A 36 14.66 28.68 2.67
C ALA A 36 14.74 27.16 2.43
N GLU A 37 15.81 26.49 2.87
CA GLU A 37 15.93 25.03 2.76
C GLU A 37 14.84 24.30 3.53
N THR A 38 14.47 24.77 4.74
CA THR A 38 13.38 24.15 5.51
C THR A 38 12.01 24.32 4.83
N GLU A 39 11.76 25.47 4.20
CA GLU A 39 10.52 25.72 3.44
C GLU A 39 10.45 24.83 2.20
N GLU A 40 11.54 24.70 1.45
CA GLU A 40 11.62 23.79 0.30
C GLU A 40 11.39 22.33 0.69
N ILE A 41 12.02 21.88 1.78
CA ILE A 41 11.83 20.54 2.33
C ILE A 41 10.36 20.32 2.71
N THR A 42 9.75 21.28 3.41
CA THR A 42 8.36 21.20 3.87
C THR A 42 7.39 21.10 2.69
N ASN A 43 7.51 22.01 1.71
CA ASN A 43 6.72 21.97 0.48
C ASN A 43 6.91 20.67 -0.31
N SER A 44 8.13 20.14 -0.37
CA SER A 44 8.41 18.85 -1.03
C SER A 44 7.67 17.69 -0.38
N TYR A 45 7.64 17.65 0.96
CA TYR A 45 6.95 16.61 1.70
C TYR A 45 5.43 16.73 1.60
N GLU A 46 4.86 17.93 1.74
CA GLU A 46 3.42 18.16 1.58
C GLU A 46 2.93 17.64 0.22
N LYS A 47 3.62 18.01 -0.87
CA LYS A 47 3.31 17.51 -2.21
C LYS A 47 3.36 15.98 -2.31
N LYS A 48 4.36 15.34 -1.69
CA LYS A 48 4.47 13.86 -1.68
C LYS A 48 3.34 13.22 -0.89
N PHE A 49 2.91 13.82 0.22
CA PHE A 49 1.78 13.34 1.00
C PHE A 49 0.47 13.45 0.22
N ASP A 50 0.25 14.57 -0.47
CA ASP A 50 -0.93 14.75 -1.33
C ASP A 50 -0.98 13.72 -2.46
N GLU A 51 0.16 13.44 -3.10
CA GLU A 51 0.25 12.40 -4.15
C GLU A 51 -0.08 11.01 -3.60
N ILE A 52 0.40 10.68 -2.40
CA ILE A 52 0.08 9.41 -1.73
C ILE A 52 -1.40 9.34 -1.39
N ALA A 53 -1.99 10.42 -0.85
CA ALA A 53 -3.41 10.48 -0.52
C ALA A 53 -4.29 10.25 -1.77
N ALA A 54 -3.95 10.88 -2.89
CA ALA A 54 -4.65 10.69 -4.16
C ALA A 54 -4.55 9.24 -4.68
N LYS A 55 -3.37 8.61 -4.58
CA LYS A 55 -3.18 7.20 -4.97
C LYS A 55 -4.00 6.25 -4.09
N LEU A 56 -4.06 6.50 -2.78
CA LEU A 56 -4.85 5.69 -1.85
C LEU A 56 -6.35 5.79 -2.14
N GLN A 57 -6.87 6.99 -2.39
CA GLN A 57 -8.26 7.19 -2.79
C GLN A 57 -8.59 6.45 -4.10
N SER A 58 -7.72 6.55 -5.11
CA SER A 58 -7.90 5.85 -6.38
C SER A 58 -7.92 4.32 -6.22
N MET A 59 -7.09 3.78 -5.30
CA MET A 59 -7.08 2.36 -4.98
C MET A 59 -8.36 1.93 -4.25
N GLU A 60 -8.82 2.71 -3.28
CA GLU A 60 -10.07 2.48 -2.56
C GLU A 60 -11.28 2.42 -3.50
N GLU A 61 -11.38 3.38 -4.42
CA GLU A 61 -12.43 3.38 -5.45
C GLU A 61 -12.39 2.12 -6.33
N SER A 62 -11.18 1.70 -6.72
CA SER A 62 -10.99 0.52 -7.58
C SER A 62 -11.40 -0.77 -6.87
N ILE A 63 -11.05 -0.91 -5.59
CA ILE A 63 -11.47 -2.05 -4.76
C ILE A 63 -12.99 -2.04 -4.55
N SER A 64 -13.57 -0.87 -4.28
CA SER A 64 -15.01 -0.72 -4.09
C SER A 64 -15.80 -1.11 -5.34
N LYS A 65 -15.36 -0.66 -6.53
CA LYS A 65 -15.93 -1.06 -7.84
C LYS A 65 -15.85 -2.57 -8.07
N ASN A 66 -14.72 -3.21 -7.75
CA ASN A 66 -14.56 -4.66 -7.86
C ASN A 66 -15.45 -5.46 -6.89
N SER A 67 -15.65 -4.95 -5.67
CA SER A 67 -16.56 -5.56 -4.69
C SER A 67 -18.02 -5.57 -5.17
N ILE A 68 -18.47 -4.47 -5.78
CA ILE A 68 -19.81 -4.37 -6.36
C ILE A 68 -19.98 -5.36 -7.52
N LEU A 69 -18.98 -5.50 -8.40
CA LEU A 69 -18.97 -6.49 -9.49
C LEU A 69 -18.95 -7.95 -8.99
N SER A 70 -18.22 -8.22 -7.91
CA SER A 70 -18.17 -9.55 -7.29
C SER A 70 -19.47 -9.93 -6.58
N ASN A 71 -20.23 -8.96 -6.07
CA ASN A 71 -21.53 -9.23 -5.43
C ASN A 71 -22.68 -9.24 -6.45
N SER A 72 -22.62 -8.46 -7.53
CA SER A 72 -23.64 -8.52 -8.59
C SER A 72 -23.57 -9.84 -9.39
N SER A 73 -22.39 -10.46 -9.47
CA SER A 73 -22.18 -11.80 -10.00
C SER A 73 -22.47 -12.94 -9.02
N LYS A 74 -22.99 -12.68 -7.81
CA LYS A 74 -23.57 -13.70 -6.92
C LYS A 74 -25.08 -13.83 -7.05
N ASN A 75 -25.69 -13.03 -7.93
CA ASN A 75 -27.12 -13.06 -8.24
C ASN A 75 -27.47 -13.95 -9.44
N TRP A 76 -26.51 -14.68 -10.03
CA TRP A 76 -26.93 -15.97 -10.57
C TRP A 76 -27.21 -16.79 -9.33
N GLU A 77 -28.49 -17.08 -9.11
CA GLU A 77 -28.93 -18.13 -8.23
C GLU A 77 -27.84 -19.19 -8.16
N GLN A 78 -27.31 -19.47 -6.97
CA GLN A 78 -26.84 -20.81 -6.70
C GLN A 78 -28.05 -21.70 -6.97
N LYS A 79 -28.30 -22.03 -8.24
CA LYS A 79 -29.24 -23.05 -8.66
C LYS A 79 -28.71 -24.25 -7.92
N SER A 80 -29.37 -24.56 -6.80
CA SER A 80 -29.02 -25.67 -5.95
C SER A 80 -28.77 -26.83 -6.90
N ALA A 81 -27.52 -27.30 -6.98
CA ALA A 81 -27.18 -28.35 -7.92
C ALA A 81 -28.18 -29.49 -7.68
N LYS A 82 -28.96 -29.83 -8.71
CA LYS A 82 -29.95 -30.90 -8.68
C LYS A 82 -29.18 -32.18 -8.39
N ARG A 83 -29.32 -32.72 -7.18
CA ARG A 83 -28.57 -33.87 -6.65
C ARG A 83 -29.55 -34.89 -6.10
N PHE A 84 -29.32 -36.15 -6.40
CA PHE A 84 -30.03 -37.29 -5.84
C PHE A 84 -29.02 -38.42 -5.58
N VAL A 85 -29.42 -39.43 -4.82
CA VAL A 85 -28.60 -40.61 -4.53
C VAL A 85 -29.35 -41.83 -5.04
N LEU A 86 -28.82 -42.48 -6.07
CA LEU A 86 -29.31 -43.77 -6.56
C LEU A 86 -28.83 -44.86 -5.60
N LYS A 87 -29.75 -45.67 -5.07
CA LYS A 87 -29.42 -46.78 -4.17
C LYS A 87 -29.85 -48.09 -4.80
N HIS A 88 -28.89 -48.96 -5.09
CA HIS A 88 -29.16 -50.30 -5.60
C HIS A 88 -28.51 -51.37 -4.72
N VAL A 89 -29.22 -52.48 -4.53
CA VAL A 89 -28.74 -53.65 -3.80
C VAL A 89 -28.64 -54.80 -4.79
N PHE A 90 -27.43 -55.32 -4.97
CA PHE A 90 -27.20 -56.49 -5.82
C PHE A 90 -27.58 -57.76 -5.06
N GLU A 91 -28.60 -58.46 -5.55
CA GLU A 91 -28.96 -59.80 -5.08
C GLU A 91 -28.14 -60.84 -5.83
N ASN A 92 -27.86 -61.98 -5.18
CA ASN A 92 -27.19 -63.14 -5.78
C ASN A 92 -25.86 -62.80 -6.47
N VAL A 93 -24.96 -62.12 -5.75
CA VAL A 93 -23.63 -61.69 -6.24
C VAL A 93 -22.81 -62.84 -6.85
N ASN A 94 -23.07 -64.10 -6.48
CA ASN A 94 -22.43 -65.26 -7.06
C ASN A 94 -22.77 -65.49 -8.55
N ASP A 95 -23.89 -64.94 -9.03
CA ASP A 95 -24.37 -65.06 -10.41
C ASP A 95 -23.82 -63.93 -11.32
N LEU A 96 -23.01 -63.01 -10.77
CA LEU A 96 -22.23 -62.01 -11.52
C LEU A 96 -20.96 -62.68 -12.06
N ASP A 97 -21.10 -63.50 -13.11
CA ASP A 97 -19.99 -64.14 -13.80
C ASP A 97 -19.58 -63.37 -15.09
N GLU A 98 -18.54 -63.86 -15.77
CA GLU A 98 -18.04 -63.27 -17.02
C GLU A 98 -19.06 -63.29 -18.17
N ASN A 99 -20.11 -64.11 -18.07
CA ASN A 99 -21.21 -64.17 -19.02
C ASN A 99 -22.32 -63.16 -18.68
N ASN A 100 -22.51 -62.81 -17.41
CA ASN A 100 -23.52 -61.87 -16.94
C ASN A 100 -22.92 -60.54 -16.46
N ARG A 101 -22.19 -59.88 -17.37
CA ARG A 101 -21.40 -58.67 -17.09
C ARG A 101 -22.19 -57.39 -16.81
N TYR A 102 -23.51 -57.42 -16.93
CA TYR A 102 -24.33 -56.24 -16.80
C TYR A 102 -25.47 -56.46 -15.81
N ALA A 103 -25.26 -56.00 -14.57
CA ALA A 103 -26.32 -55.83 -13.60
C ALA A 103 -26.71 -54.35 -13.55
N TYR A 104 -27.97 -54.08 -13.90
CA TYR A 104 -28.55 -52.75 -13.87
C TYR A 104 -29.47 -52.62 -12.67
N SER A 105 -29.55 -51.42 -12.10
CA SER A 105 -30.61 -51.07 -11.17
C SER A 105 -31.93 -50.89 -11.91
N GLU A 106 -33.02 -50.80 -11.14
CA GLU A 106 -34.28 -50.28 -11.67
C GLU A 106 -34.09 -48.81 -12.11
N GLU A 107 -34.78 -48.41 -13.18
CA GLU A 107 -34.76 -47.03 -13.66
C GLU A 107 -35.44 -46.11 -12.62
N GLU A 108 -34.80 -44.99 -12.29
CA GLU A 108 -35.39 -43.97 -11.43
C GLU A 108 -35.51 -42.63 -12.15
N GLU A 109 -36.67 -41.99 -12.04
CA GLU A 109 -36.89 -40.66 -12.63
C GLU A 109 -36.52 -39.56 -11.65
N HIS A 110 -35.47 -38.80 -11.99
CA HIS A 110 -35.01 -37.65 -11.22
C HIS A 110 -34.78 -36.46 -12.15
N PHE A 111 -35.40 -35.33 -11.81
CA PHE A 111 -35.26 -34.07 -12.55
C PHE A 111 -35.74 -34.15 -14.01
N ASP A 112 -36.87 -34.82 -14.25
CA ASP A 112 -37.46 -35.04 -15.59
C ASP A 112 -36.53 -35.84 -16.53
N MET A 113 -35.64 -36.66 -15.95
CA MET A 113 -34.71 -37.54 -16.64
C MET A 113 -34.74 -38.92 -15.98
N LYS A 114 -34.61 -39.98 -16.78
CA LYS A 114 -34.46 -41.35 -16.31
C LYS A 114 -32.99 -41.69 -16.10
N TRP A 115 -32.67 -42.27 -14.96
CA TRP A 115 -31.32 -42.66 -14.53
C TRP A 115 -31.21 -44.16 -14.31
#